data_AF-A0A0H2XEU2-F1
#
_entry.id   AF-A0A0H2XEU2-F1
#
_cell.length_a   1.000
_cell.length_b   1.000
_cell.length_c   1.000
_cell.angle_alpha   90.00
_cell.angle_beta   90.00
_cell.angle_gamma   90.00
#
_symmetry.space_group_name_H-M   'P 1'
#
loop_
_entity.id
_entity.type
_entity.pdbx_description
1 polymer ?
#
loop_
_entity_poly.entity_id
_entity_poly.type
_entity_poly.pdbx_seq_one_letter_code
_entity_poly.pdbx_strand_id
1 'polypeptide(L)'
;MSSEAMSTMQTTPACDGEPPAWYGKIPGAGDFVNHRLSHELAGWWERWLQQGMAAMRQRGDDELARYYTVAPVWNFLIPAGAGAQCVQPGCLAPSCDRVGRYYPVIATLPMRTADYWSALPDAADAFYWQVGSALLDAIRHARAPVQLEQALAKVRLVPGAAAGSAWFGVVRRRGGRAR
;
A
#
# COMPACT_ATOMS: atom_id res chain seq x y z
N MET A 1 34.54 -27.09 -18.89
CA MET A 1 34.35 -25.72 -18.36
C MET A 1 33.23 -25.07 -19.15
N SER A 2 31.97 -25.31 -18.77
CA SER A 2 30.83 -24.64 -19.40
C SER A 2 30.35 -23.56 -18.46
N SER A 3 30.64 -22.33 -18.86
CA SER A 3 30.15 -21.09 -18.28
C SER A 3 28.76 -20.79 -18.84
N GLU A 4 28.01 -20.00 -18.06
CA GLU A 4 26.83 -19.21 -18.44
C GLU A 4 25.46 -19.90 -18.52
N ALA A 5 24.71 -19.76 -17.43
CA ALA A 5 23.37 -19.17 -17.46
C ALA A 5 23.10 -18.51 -16.10
N MET A 6 23.71 -17.35 -15.85
CA MET A 6 23.23 -16.46 -14.80
C MET A 6 21.89 -15.91 -15.28
N SER A 7 20.81 -16.55 -14.80
CA SER A 7 19.44 -16.10 -14.96
C SER A 7 19.36 -14.62 -14.62
N THR A 8 19.20 -13.79 -15.64
CA THR A 8 19.05 -12.35 -15.52
C THR A 8 17.71 -12.09 -14.83
N MET A 9 17.76 -11.89 -13.51
CA MET A 9 16.63 -11.40 -12.73
C MET A 9 16.26 -10.01 -13.24
N GLN A 10 15.27 -9.95 -14.12
CA GLN A 10 14.64 -8.69 -14.51
C GLN A 10 13.72 -8.24 -13.36
N THR A 11 14.29 -7.50 -12.42
CA THR A 11 13.52 -6.66 -11.49
C THR A 11 13.01 -5.47 -12.31
N THR A 12 11.76 -5.53 -12.73
CA THR A 12 11.10 -4.43 -13.44
C THR A 12 11.14 -3.16 -12.60
N PRO A 13 11.54 -2.00 -13.16
CA PRO A 13 11.58 -0.75 -12.41
C PRO A 13 10.16 -0.24 -12.20
N ALA A 14 9.74 -0.11 -10.94
CA ALA A 14 8.60 0.72 -10.60
C ALA A 14 9.13 2.10 -10.23
N CYS A 15 9.18 3.00 -11.21
CA CYS A 15 8.95 4.42 -10.99
C CYS A 15 8.33 5.09 -12.22
N ASP A 16 7.38 5.97 -11.91
CA ASP A 16 6.42 6.69 -12.75
C ASP A 16 5.31 5.86 -13.42
N GLY A 17 4.13 5.85 -12.77
CA GLY A 17 2.86 5.47 -13.39
C GLY A 17 2.33 4.07 -13.09
N GLU A 18 3.11 3.23 -12.42
CA GLU A 18 2.65 1.90 -12.01
C GLU A 18 1.63 1.98 -10.86
N PRO A 19 0.50 1.26 -10.94
CA PRO A 19 -0.45 1.22 -9.84
C PRO A 19 0.05 0.34 -8.68
N PRO A 20 -0.42 0.61 -7.45
CA PRO A 20 -0.11 -0.22 -6.29
C PRO A 20 -0.41 -1.70 -6.55
N ALA A 21 0.53 -2.55 -6.17
CA ALA A 21 0.37 -3.98 -6.12
C ALA A 21 -0.30 -4.38 -4.79
N TRP A 22 -0.96 -5.54 -4.73
CA TRP A 22 -1.64 -5.96 -3.51
C TRP A 22 -1.66 -7.47 -3.31
N TYR A 23 -1.71 -7.88 -2.04
CA TYR A 23 -1.77 -9.28 -1.64
C TYR A 23 -2.66 -9.46 -0.41
N GLY A 24 -3.32 -10.60 -0.32
CA GLY A 24 -4.03 -11.02 0.88
C GLY A 24 -5.43 -11.53 0.58
N LYS A 25 -6.36 -11.33 1.52
CA LYS A 25 -7.75 -11.77 1.37
C LYS A 25 -8.70 -10.57 1.34
N ILE A 26 -9.72 -10.67 0.49
CA ILE A 26 -10.86 -9.74 0.46
C ILE A 26 -12.17 -10.54 0.41
N PRO A 27 -13.28 -10.02 0.94
CA PRO A 27 -14.54 -10.78 1.01
C PRO A 27 -15.11 -11.17 -0.36
N GLY A 28 -14.75 -10.44 -1.43
CA GLY A 28 -15.12 -10.76 -2.80
C GLY A 28 -14.34 -11.92 -3.43
N ALA A 29 -13.36 -12.52 -2.73
CA ALA A 29 -12.56 -13.66 -3.18
C ALA A 29 -12.62 -14.82 -2.19
N GLY A 30 -12.58 -16.07 -2.70
CA GLY A 30 -12.61 -17.28 -1.86
C GLY A 30 -11.24 -17.70 -1.32
N ASP A 31 -10.17 -17.19 -1.91
CA ASP A 31 -8.80 -17.54 -1.56
C ASP A 31 -7.89 -16.30 -1.62
N PHE A 32 -6.60 -16.49 -1.33
CA PHE A 32 -5.59 -15.45 -1.47
C PHE A 32 -5.52 -14.93 -2.91
N VAL A 33 -5.33 -13.62 -3.03
CA VAL A 33 -5.04 -12.98 -4.30
C VAL A 33 -3.66 -12.33 -4.18
N ASN A 34 -2.83 -12.52 -5.21
CA ASN A 34 -1.62 -11.76 -5.43
C ASN A 34 -1.78 -11.04 -6.76
N HIS A 35 -1.73 -9.71 -6.73
CA HIS A 35 -1.77 -8.88 -7.92
C HIS A 35 -0.52 -7.98 -7.97
N ARG A 36 0.29 -8.17 -9.01
CA ARG A 36 1.50 -7.36 -9.35
C ARG A 36 2.62 -7.37 -8.30
N LEU A 37 2.53 -8.13 -7.20
CA LEU A 37 3.68 -8.34 -6.32
C LEU A 37 4.58 -9.41 -6.93
N SER A 38 5.89 -9.14 -6.99
CA SER A 38 6.88 -10.16 -7.34
C SER A 38 6.79 -11.34 -6.37
N HIS A 39 7.18 -12.52 -6.82
CA HIS A 39 7.13 -13.73 -5.99
C HIS A 39 7.94 -13.57 -4.69
N GLU A 40 9.13 -12.97 -4.77
CA GLU A 40 9.99 -12.70 -3.61
C GLU A 40 9.30 -11.79 -2.59
N LEU A 41 8.73 -10.67 -3.07
CA LEU A 41 8.10 -9.69 -2.18
C LEU A 41 6.81 -10.21 -1.57
N ALA A 42 6.00 -10.94 -2.36
CA ALA A 42 4.82 -11.62 -1.85
C ALA A 42 5.18 -12.64 -0.77
N GLY A 43 6.23 -13.45 -0.99
CA GLY A 43 6.70 -14.40 0.02
C GLY A 43 7.22 -13.74 1.29
N TRP A 44 7.85 -12.55 1.19
CA TRP A 44 8.24 -11.76 2.36
C TRP A 44 7.04 -11.28 3.17
N TRP A 45 6.05 -10.67 2.50
CA TRP A 45 4.80 -10.22 3.14
C TRP A 45 4.02 -11.39 3.75
N GLU A 46 3.91 -12.51 3.03
CA GLU A 46 3.22 -13.71 3.50
C GLU A 46 3.80 -14.21 4.82
N ARG A 47 5.14 -14.34 4.92
CA ARG A 47 5.81 -14.77 6.15
C ARG A 47 5.53 -13.81 7.31
N TRP A 48 5.67 -12.51 7.09
CA TRP A 48 5.46 -11.51 8.13
C TRP A 48 4.00 -11.50 8.63
N LEU A 49 3.03 -11.52 7.71
CA LEU A 49 1.60 -11.53 8.03
C LEU A 49 1.19 -12.84 8.71
N GLN A 50 1.71 -14.00 8.26
CA GLN A 50 1.44 -15.29 8.90
C GLN A 50 1.94 -15.32 10.36
N GLN A 51 3.15 -14.79 10.62
CA GLN A 51 3.68 -14.68 11.98
C GLN A 51 2.82 -13.78 12.86
N GLY A 52 2.41 -12.61 12.34
CA GLY A 52 1.52 -11.69 13.07
C GLY A 52 0.16 -12.31 13.38
N MET A 53 -0.45 -13.00 12.40
CA MET A 53 -1.72 -13.70 12.61
C MET A 53 -1.60 -14.87 13.59
N ALA A 54 -0.48 -15.61 13.57
CA ALA A 54 -0.21 -16.67 14.54
C ALA A 54 -0.08 -16.11 15.96
N ALA A 55 0.66 -15.01 16.15
CA ALA A 55 0.82 -14.35 17.43
C ALA A 55 -0.51 -13.80 17.98
N MET A 56 -1.41 -13.30 17.12
CA MET A 56 -2.74 -12.88 17.56
C MET A 56 -3.62 -14.08 17.95
N ARG A 57 -3.60 -15.18 17.19
CA ARG A 57 -4.36 -16.40 17.54
C ARG A 57 -3.93 -17.01 18.88
N GLN A 58 -2.65 -16.91 19.22
CA GLN A 58 -2.13 -17.35 20.52
C GLN A 58 -2.77 -16.62 21.72
N ARG A 59 -3.37 -15.45 21.51
CA ARG A 59 -4.09 -14.69 22.56
C ARG A 59 -5.53 -15.14 22.75
N GLY A 60 -6.05 -15.98 21.86
CA GLY A 60 -7.42 -16.52 21.88
C GLY A 60 -8.25 -16.07 20.69
N ASP A 61 -9.14 -16.95 20.20
CA ASP A 61 -9.97 -16.69 19.01
C ASP A 61 -10.95 -15.54 19.20
N ASP A 62 -11.50 -15.37 20.41
CA ASP A 62 -12.39 -14.26 20.77
C ASP A 62 -11.65 -12.92 20.75
N GLU A 63 -10.38 -12.89 21.18
CA GLU A 63 -9.55 -11.69 21.11
C GLU A 63 -9.20 -11.33 19.67
N LEU A 64 -8.89 -12.33 18.84
CA LEU A 64 -8.66 -12.10 17.43
C LEU A 64 -9.90 -11.45 16.80
N ALA A 65 -11.09 -12.04 16.95
CA ALA A 65 -12.31 -11.46 16.39
C ALA A 65 -12.58 -10.05 16.94
N ARG A 66 -12.40 -9.84 18.25
CA ARG A 66 -12.67 -8.57 18.92
C ARG A 66 -11.74 -7.43 18.50
N TYR A 67 -10.44 -7.68 18.38
CA TYR A 67 -9.46 -6.63 18.10
C TYR A 67 -9.14 -6.48 16.62
N TYR A 68 -9.13 -7.59 15.87
CA TYR A 68 -8.79 -7.57 14.46
C TYR A 68 -9.86 -6.87 13.62
N THR A 69 -11.14 -7.16 13.88
CA THR A 69 -12.26 -6.65 13.05
C THR A 69 -12.48 -5.14 13.20
N VAL A 70 -12.02 -4.55 14.30
CA VAL A 70 -12.11 -3.11 14.58
C VAL A 70 -10.79 -2.37 14.37
N ALA A 71 -9.73 -3.07 13.97
CA ALA A 71 -8.44 -2.44 13.71
C ALA A 71 -8.55 -1.45 12.52
N PRO A 72 -7.84 -0.32 12.57
CA PRO A 72 -7.87 0.66 11.49
C PRO A 72 -7.10 0.15 10.26
N VAL A 73 -7.20 0.92 9.17
CA VAL A 73 -6.23 0.84 8.08
C VAL A 73 -4.92 1.47 8.56
N TRP A 74 -3.81 0.77 8.40
CA TRP A 74 -2.48 1.23 8.76
C TRP A 74 -1.72 1.67 7.51
N ASN A 75 -1.33 2.94 7.48
CA ASN A 75 -0.39 3.43 6.48
C ASN A 75 1.04 3.10 6.93
N PHE A 76 1.88 2.67 6.01
CA PHE A 76 3.28 2.36 6.30
C PHE A 76 4.21 2.91 5.22
N LEU A 77 5.47 3.08 5.60
CA LEU A 77 6.61 3.32 4.73
C LEU A 77 7.78 2.47 5.24
N ILE A 78 8.12 1.41 4.50
CA ILE A 78 9.18 0.47 4.89
C ILE A 78 10.42 0.78 4.03
N PRO A 79 11.59 1.05 4.64
CA PRO A 79 12.82 1.28 3.89
C PRO A 79 13.33 -0.02 3.26
N ALA A 80 14.14 0.13 2.21
CA ALA A 80 14.88 -1.01 1.66
C ALA A 80 15.82 -1.62 2.71
N GLY A 81 16.00 -2.93 2.68
CA GLY A 81 16.89 -3.67 3.59
C GLY A 81 16.18 -4.37 4.75
N ALA A 82 14.90 -4.07 5.01
CA ALA A 82 14.08 -4.76 6.03
C ALA A 82 13.63 -6.18 5.61
N GLY A 83 14.43 -6.86 4.78
CA GLY A 83 14.11 -8.15 4.16
C GLY A 83 13.52 -8.07 2.75
N ALA A 84 13.33 -6.85 2.22
CA ALA A 84 13.06 -6.58 0.80
C ALA A 84 14.04 -5.52 0.29
N GLN A 85 14.51 -5.64 -0.95
CA GLN A 85 15.45 -4.71 -1.60
C GLN A 85 14.73 -3.53 -2.29
N CYS A 86 13.63 -3.05 -1.71
CA CYS A 86 12.85 -1.93 -2.20
C CYS A 86 12.25 -1.12 -1.06
N VAL A 87 11.98 0.16 -1.32
CA VAL A 87 11.17 1.00 -0.43
C VAL A 87 9.70 0.72 -0.71
N GLN A 88 8.87 0.73 0.33
CA GLN A 88 7.48 0.30 0.24
C GLN A 88 6.55 1.24 1.03
N PRO A 89 6.01 2.30 0.42
CA PRO A 89 4.80 2.95 0.90
C PRO A 89 3.56 2.10 0.59
N GLY A 90 2.66 1.99 1.56
CA GLY A 90 1.41 1.25 1.35
C GLY A 90 0.44 1.32 2.52
N CYS A 91 -0.64 0.55 2.39
CA CYS A 91 -1.65 0.38 3.41
C CYS A 91 -1.84 -1.11 3.73
N LEU A 92 -2.12 -1.39 5.00
CA LEU A 92 -2.50 -2.71 5.54
C LEU A 92 -3.88 -2.56 6.19
N ALA A 93 -4.81 -3.45 5.86
CA ALA A 93 -6.15 -3.46 6.46
C ALA A 93 -6.51 -4.85 7.00
N PRO A 94 -7.22 -4.93 8.14
CA PRO A 94 -7.84 -6.19 8.55
C PRO A 94 -8.91 -6.61 7.55
N SER A 95 -8.96 -7.90 7.22
CA SER A 95 -9.85 -8.44 6.20
C SER A 95 -10.14 -9.93 6.41
N CYS A 96 -11.00 -10.49 5.58
CA CYS A 96 -11.30 -11.92 5.51
C CYS A 96 -11.58 -12.32 4.05
N ASP A 97 -11.58 -13.63 3.78
CA ASP A 97 -12.14 -14.13 2.52
C ASP A 97 -13.66 -14.29 2.60
N ARG A 98 -14.25 -14.71 1.48
CA ARG A 98 -15.69 -14.98 1.31
C ARG A 98 -16.29 -15.95 2.33
N VAL A 99 -15.48 -16.81 2.95
CA VAL A 99 -15.96 -17.78 3.97
C VAL A 99 -15.65 -17.33 5.40
N GLY A 100 -15.12 -16.11 5.59
CA GLY A 100 -14.90 -15.49 6.90
C GLY A 100 -13.56 -15.82 7.55
N ARG A 101 -12.59 -16.42 6.85
CA ARG A 101 -11.27 -16.68 7.44
C ARG A 101 -10.45 -15.39 7.49
N TYR A 102 -10.16 -14.90 8.69
CA TYR A 102 -9.38 -13.68 8.89
C TYR A 102 -7.96 -13.81 8.33
N TYR A 103 -7.60 -12.85 7.48
CA TYR A 103 -6.24 -12.63 7.01
C TYR A 103 -6.16 -11.21 6.40
N PRO A 104 -5.09 -10.45 6.64
CA PRO A 104 -5.03 -9.06 6.20
C PRO A 104 -4.96 -8.92 4.68
N VAL A 105 -5.23 -7.71 4.20
CA VAL A 105 -4.89 -7.30 2.84
C VAL A 105 -3.88 -6.16 2.91
N ILE A 106 -2.83 -6.26 2.09
CA ILE A 106 -1.83 -5.21 1.89
C ILE A 106 -1.94 -4.68 0.47
N ALA A 107 -1.80 -3.37 0.30
CA ALA A 107 -1.53 -2.74 -0.98
C ALA A 107 -0.29 -1.85 -0.83
N THR A 108 0.66 -1.98 -1.74
CA THR A 108 1.97 -1.32 -1.66
C THR A 108 2.43 -0.92 -3.05
N LEU A 109 3.22 0.16 -3.12
CA LEU A 109 3.91 0.58 -4.33
C LEU A 109 5.41 0.38 -4.12
N PRO A 110 5.97 -0.79 -4.47
CA PRO A 110 7.41 -1.03 -4.34
C PRO A 110 8.16 -0.05 -5.24
N MET A 111 9.21 0.60 -4.73
CA MET A 111 10.05 1.51 -5.49
C MET A 111 11.53 1.24 -5.23
N ARG A 112 12.39 1.53 -6.20
CA ARG A 112 13.84 1.38 -5.99
C ARG A 112 14.30 2.42 -5.00
N THR A 113 15.34 2.11 -4.23
CA THR A 113 15.96 3.07 -3.30
C THR A 113 16.42 4.34 -4.01
N ALA A 114 16.86 4.24 -5.27
CA ALA A 114 17.26 5.39 -6.08
C ALA A 114 16.11 6.34 -6.43
N ASP A 115 14.87 5.85 -6.40
CA ASP A 115 13.69 6.64 -6.70
C ASP A 115 13.01 7.20 -5.44
N TYR A 116 13.49 6.85 -4.25
CA TYR A 116 13.01 7.44 -3.00
C TYR A 116 13.48 8.90 -2.88
N TRP A 117 12.57 9.79 -2.46
CA TRP A 117 12.89 11.17 -2.15
C TRP A 117 12.51 11.51 -0.71
N SER A 118 13.29 12.37 -0.06
CA SER A 118 13.15 12.68 1.37
C SER A 118 11.81 13.30 1.77
N ALA A 119 11.14 14.01 0.85
CA ALA A 119 9.83 14.61 1.08
C ALA A 119 8.64 13.64 0.86
N LEU A 120 8.89 12.37 0.56
CA LEU A 120 7.82 11.38 0.33
C LEU A 120 6.86 11.26 1.52
N PRO A 121 7.33 11.14 2.78
CA PRO A 121 6.42 11.00 3.92
C PRO A 121 5.38 12.13 4.02
N ASP A 122 5.79 13.36 3.72
CA ASP A 122 4.94 14.55 3.79
C ASP A 122 4.06 14.73 2.54
N ALA A 123 4.46 14.15 1.40
CA ALA A 123 3.76 14.29 0.12
C ALA A 123 2.77 13.15 -0.18
N ALA A 124 2.80 12.07 0.60
CA ALA A 124 2.07 10.84 0.29
C ALA A 124 0.62 10.79 0.81
N ASP A 125 0.10 11.86 1.42
CA ASP A 125 -1.26 11.90 2.01
C ASP A 125 -2.35 11.45 1.03
N ALA A 126 -2.36 12.03 -0.18
CA ALA A 126 -3.34 11.68 -1.20
C ALA A 126 -3.22 10.21 -1.65
N PHE A 127 -1.99 9.71 -1.76
CA PHE A 127 -1.72 8.31 -2.08
C PHE A 127 -2.30 7.39 -1.00
N TYR A 128 -1.96 7.62 0.26
CA TYR A 128 -2.44 6.79 1.37
C TYR A 128 -3.97 6.84 1.51
N TRP A 129 -4.57 8.02 1.37
CA TRP A 129 -6.01 8.17 1.41
C TRP A 129 -6.70 7.35 0.30
N GLN A 130 -6.17 7.39 -0.92
CA GLN A 130 -6.74 6.66 -2.06
C GLN A 130 -6.56 5.15 -1.91
N VAL A 131 -5.38 4.67 -1.52
CA VAL A 131 -5.13 3.24 -1.30
C VAL A 131 -6.01 2.72 -0.16
N GLY A 132 -6.03 3.40 0.99
CA GLY A 132 -6.85 3.01 2.13
C GLY A 132 -8.34 3.00 1.80
N SER A 133 -8.82 4.00 1.06
CA SER A 133 -10.22 4.05 0.60
C SER A 133 -10.56 2.89 -0.34
N ALA A 134 -9.67 2.53 -1.26
CA ALA A 134 -9.88 1.40 -2.18
C ALA A 134 -9.94 0.07 -1.41
N LEU A 135 -9.06 -0.15 -0.44
CA LEU A 135 -9.10 -1.34 0.42
C LEU A 135 -10.41 -1.41 1.22
N LEU A 136 -10.83 -0.29 1.83
CA LEU A 136 -12.07 -0.25 2.61
C LEU A 136 -13.31 -0.47 1.75
N ASP A 137 -13.40 0.11 0.54
CA ASP A 137 -14.50 -0.15 -0.38
C ASP A 137 -14.55 -1.64 -0.77
N ALA A 138 -13.39 -2.24 -1.07
CA ALA A 138 -13.30 -3.66 -1.40
C ALA A 138 -13.77 -4.57 -0.25
N ILE A 139 -13.37 -4.26 0.99
CA ILE A 139 -13.74 -5.00 2.19
C ILE A 139 -15.24 -4.83 2.50
N ARG A 140 -15.74 -3.59 2.55
CA ARG A 140 -17.12 -3.29 2.97
C ARG A 140 -18.17 -3.75 1.98
N HIS A 141 -17.86 -3.71 0.70
CA HIS A 141 -18.81 -4.03 -0.37
C HIS A 141 -18.51 -5.34 -1.08
N ALA A 142 -17.62 -6.17 -0.52
CA ALA A 142 -17.20 -7.46 -1.08
C ALA A 142 -16.87 -7.37 -2.58
N ARG A 143 -16.14 -6.31 -2.98
CA ARG A 143 -15.78 -6.08 -4.39
C ARG A 143 -14.97 -7.25 -4.93
N ALA A 144 -15.20 -7.61 -6.18
CA ALA A 144 -14.39 -8.60 -6.87
C ALA A 144 -12.93 -8.09 -7.02
N PRO A 145 -11.93 -8.98 -7.08
CA PRO A 145 -10.52 -8.59 -7.25
C PRO A 145 -10.29 -7.57 -8.37
N VAL A 146 -10.89 -7.79 -9.54
CA VAL A 146 -10.79 -6.90 -10.70
C VAL A 146 -11.26 -5.46 -10.42
N GLN A 147 -12.22 -5.26 -9.51
CA GLN A 147 -12.71 -3.93 -9.16
C GLN A 147 -11.72 -3.20 -8.24
N LEU A 148 -11.09 -3.92 -7.31
CA LEU A 148 -10.00 -3.36 -6.50
C LEU A 148 -8.81 -3.00 -7.38
N GLU A 149 -8.45 -3.87 -8.33
CA GLU A 149 -7.40 -3.60 -9.32
C GLU A 149 -7.70 -2.33 -10.12
N GLN A 150 -8.93 -2.15 -10.60
CA GLN A 150 -9.36 -0.94 -11.31
C GLN A 150 -9.34 0.33 -10.46
N ALA A 151 -9.60 0.20 -9.15
CA ALA A 151 -9.48 1.32 -8.22
C ALA A 151 -8.01 1.71 -8.01
N LEU A 152 -7.14 0.73 -7.72
CA LEU A 152 -5.70 0.93 -7.53
C LEU A 152 -5.01 1.41 -8.82
N ALA A 153 -5.49 1.00 -10.00
CA ALA A 153 -5.04 1.46 -11.32
C ALA A 153 -5.04 2.99 -11.48
N LYS A 154 -5.87 3.70 -10.70
CA LYS A 154 -6.03 5.17 -10.74
C LYS A 154 -5.15 5.90 -9.73
N VAL A 155 -4.54 5.18 -8.78
CA VAL A 155 -3.74 5.77 -7.70
C VAL A 155 -2.37 6.13 -8.23
N ARG A 156 -1.88 7.32 -7.88
CA ARG A 156 -0.53 7.78 -8.23
C ARG A 156 0.16 8.32 -6.99
N LEU A 157 1.42 7.95 -6.83
CA LEU A 157 2.33 8.63 -5.92
C LEU A 157 3.18 9.57 -6.77
N VAL A 158 3.02 10.88 -6.54
CA VAL A 158 3.73 11.91 -7.30
C VAL A 158 4.69 12.65 -6.38
N PRO A 159 5.95 12.85 -6.78
CA PRO A 159 6.86 13.76 -6.08
C PRO A 159 6.22 15.15 -5.99
N GLY A 160 6.16 15.69 -4.78
CA GLY A 160 5.56 17.00 -4.50
C GLY A 160 6.38 18.15 -5.09
N ALA A 161 6.36 18.34 -6.41
CA ALA A 161 6.82 19.55 -7.09
C ALA A 161 5.64 20.40 -7.62
N ALA A 162 4.40 19.89 -7.55
CA ALA A 162 3.21 20.55 -8.10
C ALA A 162 2.27 21.18 -7.03
N ALA A 163 2.51 20.96 -5.73
CA ALA A 163 1.60 21.43 -4.67
C ALA A 163 1.95 22.84 -4.12
N GLY A 164 3.06 23.43 -4.53
CA GLY A 164 3.68 24.59 -3.88
C GLY A 164 3.59 25.94 -4.63
N SER A 165 2.49 26.28 -5.31
CA SER A 165 2.33 27.64 -5.85
C SER A 165 0.91 28.21 -5.93
N ALA A 166 -0.13 27.46 -5.57
CA ALA A 166 -1.51 27.92 -5.74
C ALA A 166 -2.16 28.58 -4.49
N TRP A 167 -1.49 28.59 -3.33
CA TRP A 167 -2.10 29.02 -2.06
C TRP A 167 -1.54 30.29 -1.42
N PHE A 168 -0.62 31.01 -2.08
CA PHE A 168 -0.29 32.37 -1.65
C PHE A 168 -1.28 33.35 -2.25
N GLY A 169 -2.44 33.45 -1.57
CA GLY A 169 -3.44 34.47 -1.81
C GLY A 169 -2.80 35.86 -1.80
N VAL A 170 -3.01 36.57 -2.91
CA VAL A 170 -2.70 37.98 -3.11
C VAL A 170 -3.36 38.79 -1.98
N VAL A 171 -2.58 39.21 -0.98
CA VAL A 171 -2.96 40.33 -0.11
C VAL A 171 -2.78 41.60 -0.92
N ARG A 172 -3.86 42.03 -1.56
CA ARG A 172 -3.97 43.35 -2.18
C ARG A 172 -3.96 44.39 -1.04
N ARG A 173 -2.83 45.06 -0.80
CA ARG A 173 -2.79 46.27 0.06
C ARG A 173 -3.71 47.32 -0.57
N ARG A 174 -4.90 47.50 -0.01
CA ARG A 174 -5.74 48.67 -0.28
C ARG A 174 -5.08 49.88 0.36
N GLY A 175 -4.69 50.83 -0.48
CA GLY A 175 -4.28 52.16 -0.04
C GLY A 175 -5.42 52.87 0.68
N GLY A 176 -5.08 53.56 1.76
CA GLY A 176 -5.94 54.50 2.46
C GLY A 176 -5.09 55.62 3.02
N ARG A 177 -5.01 56.74 2.29
CA ARG A 177 -4.69 58.05 2.88
C ARG A 177 -5.97 58.58 3.54
N ALA A 178 -5.84 59.07 4.77
CA ALA A 178 -6.42 60.34 5.23
C ALA A 178 -6.12 60.51 6.72
N ARG A 179 -5.30 61.51 7.08
CA ARG A 179 -5.75 62.78 7.65
C ARG A 179 -4.65 63.81 7.45
#